data_AF-A0A9D6U7M8-F1
#
_entry.id   AF-A0A9D6U7M8-F1
#
_cell.length_a   1.000
_cell.length_b   1.000
_cell.length_c   1.000
_cell.angle_alpha   90.00
_cell.angle_beta   90.00
_cell.angle_gamma   90.00
#
_symmetry.space_group_name_H-M   'P 1'
#
loop_
_entity.id
_entity.type
_entity.pdbx_description
1 polymer ?
#
loop_
_entity_poly.entity_id
_entity_poly.type
_entity_poly.pdbx_seq_one_letter_code
_entity_poly.pdbx_strand_id
1 'polypeptide(L)'
;METNQATHDDAHSHNVGPSARKRLWNVFWLLLVITLVEVGLAFTPLNKDLLIALFFGFTLVKAYYIVAYFMHLKTETKEMGWMLIGPFIFIIYFIILMLYQGVALHHDFFGF
;
A
#
# COMPACT_ATOMS: atom_id res chain seq x y z
N MET A 1 -50.84 1.45 -35.59
CA MET A 1 -50.36 2.82 -35.27
C MET A 1 -50.17 2.88 -33.77
N GLU A 2 -48.90 2.80 -33.39
CA GLU A 2 -48.29 3.41 -32.20
C GLU A 2 -48.93 3.20 -30.82
N THR A 3 -48.46 2.16 -30.11
CA THR A 3 -48.17 2.29 -28.67
C THR A 3 -46.69 2.00 -28.47
N ASN A 4 -45.91 3.04 -28.74
CA ASN A 4 -44.55 3.31 -28.31
C ASN A 4 -44.09 2.51 -27.08
N GLN A 5 -43.22 1.53 -27.34
CA GLN A 5 -41.83 1.55 -26.89
C GLN A 5 -41.58 2.44 -25.65
N ALA A 6 -41.89 1.90 -24.48
CA ALA A 6 -41.46 2.43 -23.21
C ALA A 6 -40.88 1.26 -22.40
N THR A 7 -39.65 1.44 -21.92
CA THR A 7 -38.85 0.47 -21.16
C THR A 7 -38.16 -0.58 -22.04
N HIS A 8 -36.99 -0.23 -22.58
CA HIS A 8 -35.79 -1.09 -22.47
C HIS A 8 -34.50 -0.43 -22.98
N ASP A 9 -34.44 0.90 -23.03
CA ASP A 9 -33.18 1.63 -23.21
C ASP A 9 -33.03 2.58 -22.01
N ASP A 10 -31.81 2.78 -21.52
CA ASP A 10 -31.42 3.68 -20.41
C ASP A 10 -31.20 3.09 -19.01
N ALA A 11 -30.69 1.85 -18.90
CA ALA A 11 -30.08 1.36 -17.65
C ALA A 11 -28.56 1.08 -17.73
N HIS A 12 -27.89 1.50 -18.80
CA HIS A 12 -26.42 1.52 -18.89
C HIS A 12 -25.90 2.95 -18.76
N SER A 13 -26.29 3.59 -17.68
CA SER A 13 -25.68 4.84 -17.24
C SER A 13 -24.27 4.54 -16.75
N HIS A 14 -23.31 4.63 -17.68
CA HIS A 14 -21.87 4.49 -17.49
C HIS A 14 -21.29 5.68 -16.69
N ASN A 15 -21.92 6.03 -15.56
CA ASN A 15 -21.43 7.05 -14.63
C ASN A 15 -20.46 6.38 -13.66
N VAL A 16 -19.25 6.09 -14.13
CA VAL A 16 -18.12 5.82 -13.24
C VAL A 16 -17.86 7.13 -12.48
N GLY A 17 -18.47 7.24 -11.29
CA GLY A 17 -18.63 8.50 -10.60
C GLY A 17 -17.31 9.25 -10.32
N PRO A 18 -17.27 10.59 -10.47
CA PRO A 18 -16.09 11.42 -10.15
C PRO A 18 -15.65 11.38 -8.67
N SER A 19 -16.35 10.65 -7.80
CA SER A 19 -16.11 10.53 -6.36
C SER A 19 -14.83 9.76 -6.01
N ALA A 20 -14.49 8.71 -6.76
CA ALA A 20 -13.29 7.90 -6.49
C ALA A 20 -12.00 8.71 -6.74
N ARG A 21 -11.97 9.49 -7.83
CA ARG A 21 -10.80 10.29 -8.21
C ARG A 21 -10.51 11.42 -7.21
N LYS A 22 -11.55 12.08 -6.70
CA LYS A 22 -11.41 13.10 -5.64
C LYS A 22 -10.82 12.51 -4.36
N ARG A 23 -11.24 11.30 -3.99
CA ARG A 23 -10.75 10.63 -2.78
C ARG A 23 -9.27 10.25 -2.88
N LEU A 24 -8.84 9.79 -4.05
CA LEU A 24 -7.42 9.52 -4.34
C LEU A 24 -6.58 10.79 -4.22
N TRP A 25 -7.08 11.90 -4.74
CA TRP A 25 -6.41 13.20 -4.68
C TRP A 25 -6.26 13.72 -3.25
N ASN A 26 -7.27 13.53 -2.39
CA ASN A 26 -7.16 13.89 -0.97
C ASN A 26 -6.11 13.06 -0.24
N VAL A 27 -6.05 11.76 -0.50
CA VAL A 27 -5.06 10.87 0.14
C VAL A 27 -3.66 11.14 -0.37
N PHE A 28 -3.50 11.42 -1.66
CA PHE A 28 -2.24 11.83 -2.25
C PHE A 28 -1.69 13.08 -1.55
N TRP A 29 -2.52 14.11 -1.38
CA TRP A 29 -2.13 15.32 -0.65
C TRP A 29 -1.80 15.04 0.82
N LEU A 30 -2.59 14.20 1.50
CA LEU A 30 -2.30 13.80 2.89
C LEU A 30 -0.92 13.11 3.00
N LEU A 31 -0.64 12.14 2.12
CA LEU A 31 0.64 11.41 2.07
C LEU A 31 1.80 12.32 1.69
N LEU A 32 1.59 13.26 0.77
CA LEU A 32 2.59 14.25 0.39
C LEU A 32 2.96 15.14 1.57
N VAL A 33 1.96 15.68 2.29
CA VAL A 33 2.18 16.50 3.48
C VAL A 33 2.93 15.72 4.56
N ILE A 34 2.53 14.47 4.82
CA ILE A 34 3.21 13.60 5.80
C ILE A 34 4.70 13.42 5.44
N THR A 35 5.01 13.25 4.15
CA THR A 35 6.37 13.06 3.65
C THR A 35 7.20 14.34 3.74
N LEU A 36 6.58 15.48 3.43
CA LEU A 36 7.21 16.80 3.54
C LEU A 36 7.57 17.14 4.99
N VAL A 37 6.68 16.79 5.93
CA VAL A 37 6.94 16.90 7.38
C VAL A 37 8.09 15.98 7.80
N GLU A 38 8.12 14.75 7.31
CA GLU A 38 9.22 13.79 7.57
C GLU A 38 10.58 14.37 7.16
N VAL A 39 10.66 14.87 5.91
CA VAL A 39 11.87 15.50 5.37
C VAL A 39 12.26 16.74 6.17
N GLY A 40 11.28 17.58 6.56
CA GLY A 40 11.53 18.75 7.42
C GLY A 40 12.08 18.38 8.80
N LEU A 41 11.53 17.33 9.43
CA LEU A 41 12.05 16.82 10.70
C LEU A 41 13.45 16.24 10.55
N ALA A 42 13.77 15.64 9.40
CA ALA A 42 15.11 15.10 9.12
C ALA A 42 16.23 16.16 9.21
N PHE A 43 15.91 17.41 8.88
CA PHE A 43 16.85 18.53 8.96
C PHE A 43 17.01 19.11 10.37
N THR A 44 16.20 18.67 11.33
CA THR A 44 16.29 19.16 12.72
C THR A 44 17.36 18.38 13.49
N PRO A 45 18.23 19.03 14.28
CA PRO A 45 19.28 18.37 15.07
C PRO A 45 18.72 17.68 16.34
N LEU A 46 17.72 16.82 16.19
CA LEU A 46 17.19 16.01 17.28
C LEU A 46 18.03 14.74 17.50
N ASN A 47 17.85 14.11 18.65
CA ASN A 47 18.45 12.82 18.96
C ASN A 47 18.13 11.79 17.86
N LYS A 48 19.16 11.17 17.30
CA LYS A 48 19.07 10.26 16.16
C LYS A 48 18.11 9.09 16.41
N ASP A 49 18.08 8.56 17.62
CA ASP A 49 17.23 7.43 17.98
C ASP A 49 15.74 7.79 17.97
N LEU A 50 15.41 9.00 18.43
CA LEU A 50 14.04 9.52 18.41
C LEU A 50 13.60 9.84 16.97
N LEU A 51 14.53 10.37 16.17
CA LEU A 51 14.29 10.62 14.75
C LEU A 51 14.01 9.31 13.99
N ILE A 52 14.82 8.26 14.24
CA ILE A 52 14.63 6.93 13.66
C ILE A 52 13.25 6.35 14.03
N ALA A 53 12.87 6.44 15.30
CA ALA A 53 11.61 5.89 15.78
C ALA A 53 10.41 6.62 15.14
N LEU A 54 10.50 7.94 15.00
CA LEU A 54 9.44 8.75 14.40
C LEU A 54 9.32 8.49 12.89
N PHE A 55 10.43 8.37 12.17
CA PHE A 55 10.47 7.98 10.76
C PHE A 55 9.83 6.60 10.56
N PHE A 56 10.12 5.64 11.44
CA PHE A 56 9.51 4.32 11.39
C PHE A 56 7.99 4.38 11.62
N GLY A 57 7.54 5.21 12.57
CA GLY A 57 6.12 5.46 12.79
C GLY A 57 5.42 6.12 11.60
N PHE A 58 5.99 7.18 11.04
CA PHE A 58 5.44 7.90 9.89
C PHE A 58 5.38 7.02 8.64
N THR A 59 6.38 6.17 8.41
CA THR A 59 6.38 5.22 7.30
C THR A 59 5.33 4.11 7.45
N LEU A 60 5.06 3.63 8.66
CA LEU A 60 3.95 2.69 8.89
C LEU A 60 2.58 3.34 8.64
N VAL A 61 2.39 4.56 9.14
CA VAL A 61 1.14 5.31 8.92
C VAL A 61 0.92 5.54 7.43
N LYS A 62 1.93 6.02 6.70
CA LYS A 62 1.79 6.23 5.25
C LYS A 62 1.48 4.92 4.51
N ALA A 63 2.13 3.81 4.89
CA ALA A 63 1.89 2.52 4.27
C ALA A 63 0.44 2.03 4.49
N TYR A 64 -0.10 2.21 5.70
CA TYR A 64 -1.50 1.92 5.99
C TYR A 64 -2.44 2.75 5.12
N TYR A 65 -2.23 4.06 5.02
CA TYR A 65 -3.05 4.92 4.15
C TYR A 65 -2.93 4.55 2.68
N ILE A 66 -1.74 4.13 2.22
CA ILE A 66 -1.56 3.68 0.84
C ILE A 66 -2.38 2.39 0.60
N VAL A 67 -2.24 1.38 1.44
CA VAL A 67 -2.95 0.10 1.27
C VAL A 67 -4.46 0.29 1.43
N ALA A 68 -4.94 1.03 2.43
CA ALA A 68 -6.37 1.20 2.68
C ALA A 68 -7.11 2.00 1.58
N TYR A 69 -6.42 2.89 0.86
CA TYR A 69 -7.04 3.77 -0.13
C TYR A 69 -6.66 3.49 -1.59
N PHE A 70 -5.43 3.05 -1.89
CA PHE A 70 -5.03 2.65 -3.24
C PHE A 70 -5.44 1.22 -3.58
N MET A 71 -5.55 0.34 -2.58
CA MET A 71 -6.38 -0.86 -2.73
C MET A 71 -7.78 -0.51 -2.24
N HIS A 72 -8.77 -0.78 -3.07
CA HIS A 72 -10.20 -0.54 -2.85
C HIS A 72 -10.79 -1.44 -1.73
N LEU A 73 -10.16 -1.51 -0.56
CA LEU A 73 -10.44 -2.53 0.45
C LEU A 73 -11.57 -2.19 1.42
N LYS A 74 -12.04 -0.94 1.45
CA LYS A 74 -13.04 -0.52 2.45
C LYS A 74 -14.47 -0.94 2.10
N THR A 75 -14.80 -1.27 0.85
CA THR A 75 -16.21 -1.52 0.49
C THR A 75 -16.52 -2.72 -0.39
N GLU A 76 -15.61 -3.27 -1.22
CA GLU A 76 -16.02 -4.38 -2.12
C GLU A 76 -15.05 -5.55 -2.33
N THR A 77 -13.73 -5.43 -2.17
CA THR A 77 -12.80 -6.51 -2.62
C THR A 77 -11.89 -7.05 -1.51
N LYS A 78 -12.41 -7.94 -0.65
CA LYS A 78 -11.61 -8.72 0.31
C LYS A 78 -10.60 -9.65 -0.39
N GLU A 79 -10.94 -10.13 -1.59
CA GLU A 79 -10.10 -11.01 -2.42
C GLU A 79 -8.81 -10.33 -2.91
N MET A 80 -8.82 -9.01 -3.13
CA MET A 80 -7.63 -8.27 -3.59
C MET A 80 -6.56 -8.12 -2.50
N GLY A 81 -6.94 -8.18 -1.22
CA GLY A 81 -5.98 -8.19 -0.11
C GLY A 81 -5.15 -9.47 -0.06
N TRP A 82 -5.71 -10.61 -0.50
CA TRP A 82 -5.00 -11.88 -0.58
C TRP A 82 -3.88 -11.85 -1.63
N MET A 83 -4.08 -11.12 -2.73
CA MET A 83 -3.03 -10.88 -3.74
C MET A 83 -1.88 -10.03 -3.20
N LEU A 84 -2.11 -9.17 -2.20
CA LEU A 84 -1.03 -8.44 -1.52
C LEU A 84 -0.27 -9.35 -0.55
N ILE A 85 -0.99 -10.21 0.18
CA ILE A 85 -0.36 -11.09 1.18
C ILE A 85 0.59 -12.12 0.55
N GLY A 86 0.26 -12.61 -0.65
CA GLY A 86 1.06 -13.59 -1.41
C GLY A 86 2.52 -13.17 -1.64
N PRO A 87 2.81 -12.03 -2.31
CA PRO A 87 4.18 -11.58 -2.52
C PRO A 87 4.89 -11.20 -1.21
N PHE A 88 4.17 -10.72 -0.19
CA PHE A 88 4.77 -10.43 1.12
C PHE A 88 5.26 -11.70 1.82
N ILE A 89 4.44 -12.76 1.85
CA ILE A 89 4.83 -14.04 2.45
C ILE A 89 5.98 -14.68 1.65
N PHE A 90 5.96 -14.54 0.33
CA PHE A 90 7.00 -15.05 -0.55
C PHE A 90 8.36 -14.40 -0.28
N ILE A 91 8.40 -13.07 -0.09
CA ILE A 91 9.64 -12.35 0.24
C ILE A 91 10.21 -12.82 1.59
N ILE A 92 9.38 -12.93 2.63
CA ILE A 92 9.83 -13.37 3.96
C ILE A 92 10.39 -14.80 3.89
N TYR A 93 9.69 -15.69 3.20
CA TYR A 93 10.14 -17.07 2.98
C TYR A 93 11.47 -17.14 2.20
N PHE A 94 11.64 -16.30 1.18
CA PHE A 94 12.85 -16.22 0.39
C PHE A 94 14.06 -15.72 1.20
N ILE A 95 13.86 -14.72 2.07
CA ILE A 95 14.89 -14.21 2.98
C ILE A 95 15.37 -15.32 3.92
N ILE A 96 14.44 -16.09 4.50
CA ILE A 96 14.78 -17.21 5.40
C ILE A 96 15.55 -18.30 4.66
N LEU A 97 15.11 -18.67 3.45
CA LEU A 97 15.81 -19.65 2.61
C LEU A 97 17.23 -19.19 2.27
N MET A 98 17.40 -17.93 1.87
CA MET A 98 18.71 -17.38 1.55
C MET A 98 19.62 -17.35 2.79
N LEU A 99 19.10 -16.99 3.96
CA LEU A 99 19.84 -17.05 5.23
C LEU A 99 20.26 -18.48 5.57
N TYR A 100 19.36 -19.45 5.43
CA TYR A 100 19.65 -20.85 5.69
C TYR A 100 20.73 -21.39 4.73
N GLN A 101 20.58 -21.12 3.43
CA GLN A 101 21.56 -21.53 2.42
C GLN A 101 22.91 -20.82 2.63
N GLY A 102 22.89 -19.53 2.99
CA GLY A 102 24.09 -18.75 3.26
C GLY A 102 24.85 -19.23 4.49
N VAL A 103 24.14 -19.58 5.57
CA VAL A 103 24.75 -20.17 6.77
C VAL A 103 25.31 -21.57 6.48
N ALA A 104 24.60 -22.39 5.71
CA ALA A 104 25.08 -23.71 5.32
C ALA A 104 26.35 -23.63 4.44
N LEU A 105 26.38 -22.72 3.46
CA LEU A 105 27.56 -22.48 2.62
C LEU A 105 28.74 -21.93 3.43
N HIS A 106 28.50 -21.08 4.42
CA HIS A 106 29.56 -20.61 5.31
C HIS A 106 30.16 -21.77 6.12
N HIS A 107 29.33 -22.66 6.65
CA HIS A 107 29.79 -23.82 7.40
C HIS A 107 30.59 -24.81 6.53
N ASP A 108 30.17 -25.04 5.28
CA ASP A 108 30.89 -25.92 4.35
C ASP A 108 32.18 -25.29 3.79
N PHE A 109 32.24 -23.97 3.64
CA PHE A 109 33.41 -23.26 3.09
C PHE A 109 34.46 -22.89 4.15
N PHE A 110 34.04 -22.59 5.38
CA PHE A 110 34.92 -22.21 6.50
C PHE A 110 35.09 -23.32 7.55
N GLY A 111 34.76 -24.57 7.21
CA GLY A 111 34.69 -25.73 8.11
C GLY A 111 35.84 -25.91 9.10
N PHE A 112 35.73 -25.18 10.21
CA PHE A 112 36.34 -25.39 11.52
C PHE A 112 35.20 -25.34 12.56
#